data_AF-A0AAV6VDX4-F1
#
_entry.id   AF-A0AAV6VDX4-F1
#
_cell.length_a   1.000
_cell.length_b   1.000
_cell.length_c   1.000
_cell.angle_alpha   90.00
_cell.angle_beta   90.00
_cell.angle_gamma   90.00
#
_symmetry.space_group_name_H-M   'P 1'
#
loop_
_entity.id
_entity.type
_entity.pdbx_description
1 polymer ?
#
loop_
_entity_poly.entity_id
_entity_poly.type
_entity_poly.pdbx_seq_one_letter_code
_entity_poly.pdbx_strand_id
1 'polypeptide(L)'
;MELHATFPDGSEGKKALPSNNLGNIGVLDTPLTNSEKNYSKQSSGPIVMDSLISTFYPMEYTYPRANGERGNARVARSPYGSNLCRIPSLANSEVTCWKWPNWQTCKQTCIYGHGLDNGGKTVKEASFNCRNTENRWKPHVIKDCEPYLNCKVHLKSPGDLNCVEPTDGPAYCDINCADYDDYVGHGKVRWKCEEKPHGAKQNHLPHCAEFEEAELRLNPPH
;
A
#
# COMPACT_ATOMS: atom_id res chain seq x y z
N MET A 1 17.91 -40.31 38.84
CA MET A 1 16.58 -39.99 38.28
C MET A 1 16.81 -39.60 36.84
N GLU A 2 16.69 -40.57 35.95
CA GLU A 2 16.86 -40.39 34.51
C GLU A 2 15.51 -40.01 33.89
N LEU A 3 15.47 -38.89 33.17
CA LEU A 3 14.31 -38.44 32.42
C LEU A 3 14.56 -38.72 30.94
N HIS A 4 13.91 -39.77 30.43
CA HIS A 4 13.80 -40.03 28.99
C HIS A 4 12.76 -39.06 28.39
N ALA A 5 13.18 -38.29 27.39
CA ALA A 5 12.27 -37.51 26.54
C ALA A 5 12.10 -38.24 25.20
N THR A 6 10.86 -38.66 24.93
CA THR A 6 10.44 -39.28 23.67
C THR A 6 9.85 -38.20 22.76
N PHE A 7 10.36 -38.06 21.54
CA PHE A 7 9.80 -37.20 20.49
C PHE A 7 8.94 -38.05 19.53
N PRO A 8 7.72 -37.63 19.17
CA PRO A 8 6.99 -38.25 18.08
C PRO A 8 7.44 -37.66 16.73
N ASP A 9 7.83 -38.58 15.85
CA ASP A 9 8.06 -38.36 14.42
C ASP A 9 6.69 -38.23 13.71
N GLY A 10 6.54 -37.18 12.90
CA GLY A 10 5.27 -36.73 12.32
C GLY A 10 5.44 -36.40 10.85
N SER A 11 5.62 -37.43 10.04
CA SER A 11 5.59 -37.40 8.58
C SER A 11 4.16 -37.39 8.05
N GLU A 12 3.83 -36.45 7.16
CA GLU A 12 2.72 -36.49 6.16
C GLU A 12 2.86 -35.20 5.32
N GLY A 13 2.70 -35.11 4.00
CA GLY A 13 2.18 -35.95 2.94
C GLY A 13 1.94 -35.01 1.76
N LYS A 14 2.92 -34.84 0.85
CA LYS A 14 2.78 -33.95 -0.32
C LYS A 14 1.93 -34.62 -1.38
N LYS A 15 0.67 -34.20 -1.52
CA LYS A 15 -0.19 -34.55 -2.66
C LYS A 15 0.12 -33.63 -3.85
N ALA A 16 0.42 -34.27 -4.99
CA ALA A 16 0.57 -33.65 -6.29
C ALA A 16 -0.79 -33.13 -6.81
N LEU A 17 -0.78 -31.98 -7.48
CA LEU A 17 -1.91 -31.46 -8.24
C LEU A 17 -1.74 -31.79 -9.74
N PRO A 18 -2.82 -32.16 -10.45
CA PRO A 18 -2.77 -32.48 -11.87
C PRO A 18 -2.77 -31.21 -12.75
N SER A 19 -1.87 -31.20 -13.74
CA SER A 19 -1.89 -30.29 -14.89
C SER A 19 -3.06 -30.62 -15.80
N ASN A 20 -3.98 -29.68 -15.99
CA ASN A 20 -5.04 -29.78 -17.00
C ASN A 20 -4.71 -28.88 -18.20
N ASN A 21 -4.66 -29.55 -19.35
CA ASN A 21 -4.65 -29.06 -20.71
C ASN A 21 -5.81 -28.08 -21.00
N LEU A 22 -5.50 -26.97 -21.66
CA LEU A 22 -6.39 -26.21 -22.55
C LEU A 22 -5.52 -25.90 -23.77
N GLY A 23 -5.78 -26.37 -24.99
CA GLY A 23 -7.08 -26.61 -25.60
C GLY A 23 -7.28 -25.53 -26.66
N ASN A 24 -6.92 -25.88 -27.91
CA ASN A 24 -7.07 -25.12 -29.15
C ASN A 24 -8.38 -24.31 -29.25
N ILE A 25 -8.26 -23.06 -29.67
CA ILE A 25 -9.30 -22.27 -30.35
C ILE A 25 -8.54 -21.58 -31.49
N GLY A 26 -8.69 -21.95 -32.76
CA GLY A 26 -9.94 -21.94 -33.50
C GLY A 26 -9.97 -20.65 -34.34
N VAL A 27 -9.19 -20.62 -35.42
CA VAL A 27 -9.15 -19.55 -36.42
C VAL A 27 -10.49 -19.55 -37.15
N LEU A 28 -11.22 -18.43 -37.10
CA LEU A 28 -12.43 -18.21 -37.87
C LEU A 28 -12.20 -17.05 -38.84
N ASP A 29 -11.92 -17.40 -40.09
CA ASP A 29 -11.93 -16.49 -41.23
C ASP A 29 -13.35 -15.97 -41.45
N THR A 30 -13.50 -14.65 -41.58
CA THR A 30 -14.72 -14.03 -42.11
C THR A 30 -14.39 -13.17 -43.31
N PRO A 31 -15.17 -13.28 -44.40
CA PRO A 31 -14.86 -12.64 -45.68
C PRO A 31 -15.17 -11.15 -45.70
N LEU A 32 -14.31 -10.42 -46.43
CA LEU A 32 -14.51 -9.06 -46.90
C LEU A 32 -15.86 -8.92 -47.63
N THR A 33 -16.68 -7.99 -47.16
CA THR A 33 -17.78 -7.43 -47.96
C THR A 33 -17.45 -5.97 -48.25
N ASN A 34 -17.15 -5.70 -49.52
CA ASN A 34 -17.01 -4.36 -50.07
C ASN A 34 -18.38 -3.67 -50.07
N SER A 35 -18.52 -2.62 -49.28
CA SER A 35 -19.62 -1.67 -49.40
C SER A 35 -19.07 -0.38 -49.98
N GLU A 36 -19.19 -0.23 -51.30
CA GLU A 36 -19.06 1.04 -51.99
C GLU A 36 -20.15 1.98 -51.49
N LYS A 37 -19.77 2.97 -50.67
CA LYS A 37 -20.63 4.10 -50.32
C LYS A 37 -20.19 5.33 -51.08
N ASN A 38 -21.09 5.78 -51.94
CA ASN A 38 -21.11 7.06 -52.62
C ASN A 38 -20.70 8.23 -51.71
N TYR A 39 -19.56 8.85 -52.01
CA TYR A 39 -19.19 10.14 -51.45
C TYR A 39 -19.97 11.25 -52.16
N SER A 40 -21.08 11.68 -51.56
CA SER A 40 -21.66 12.99 -51.84
C SER A 40 -20.73 14.07 -51.27
N LYS A 41 -20.38 15.05 -52.11
CA LYS A 41 -19.65 16.26 -51.75
C LYS A 41 -20.33 16.97 -50.58
N GLN A 42 -19.78 16.81 -49.38
CA GLN A 42 -20.13 17.62 -48.22
C GLN A 42 -19.15 18.78 -48.10
N SER A 43 -19.74 19.97 -48.07
CA SER A 43 -19.16 21.28 -47.80
C SER A 43 -18.08 21.26 -46.71
N SER A 44 -16.92 21.81 -47.04
CA SER A 44 -15.81 22.13 -46.15
C SER A 44 -16.21 23.20 -45.12
N GLY A 45 -16.81 22.78 -44.01
CA GLY A 45 -16.78 23.52 -42.74
C GLY A 45 -15.47 23.21 -41.99
N PRO A 46 -15.06 24.07 -41.04
CA PRO A 46 -13.89 23.81 -40.22
C PRO A 46 -14.07 22.49 -39.47
N ILE A 47 -13.20 21.52 -39.80
CA ILE A 47 -13.11 20.25 -39.11
C ILE A 47 -12.63 20.58 -37.70
N VAL A 48 -13.57 20.63 -36.76
CA VAL A 48 -13.24 20.57 -35.34
C VAL A 48 -12.67 19.17 -35.12
N MET A 49 -11.34 19.06 -35.13
CA MET A 49 -10.59 17.88 -34.70
C MET A 49 -10.74 17.72 -33.18
N ASP A 50 -11.98 17.69 -32.68
CA ASP A 50 -12.25 17.35 -31.29
C ASP A 50 -12.12 15.82 -31.17
N SER A 51 -10.95 15.41 -30.67
CA SER A 51 -10.85 14.36 -29.67
C SER A 51 -11.17 12.92 -30.11
N LEU A 52 -10.61 12.46 -31.25
CA LEU A 52 -10.38 11.02 -31.48
C LEU A 52 -9.09 10.52 -30.81
N ILE A 53 -8.37 11.37 -30.09
CA ILE A 53 -7.22 10.98 -29.30
C ILE A 53 -7.73 10.32 -28.01
N SER A 54 -7.48 9.01 -27.91
CA SER A 54 -7.33 8.27 -26.65
C SER A 54 -8.58 7.70 -25.98
N THR A 55 -9.36 6.88 -26.69
CA THR A 55 -10.25 5.88 -26.05
C THR A 55 -9.52 4.66 -25.48
N PHE A 56 -8.21 4.54 -25.73
CA PHE A 56 -7.43 3.35 -25.38
C PHE A 56 -6.34 3.54 -24.31
N TYR A 57 -5.99 4.79 -23.95
CA TYR A 57 -4.99 5.01 -22.90
C TYR A 57 -5.68 5.34 -21.58
N PRO A 58 -5.25 4.71 -20.48
CA PRO A 58 -5.77 5.04 -19.16
C PRO A 58 -5.42 6.48 -18.81
N MET A 59 -6.37 7.21 -18.24
CA MET A 59 -6.10 8.53 -17.67
C MET A 59 -5.59 8.34 -16.24
N GLU A 60 -4.44 8.92 -15.93
CA GLU A 60 -3.85 8.94 -14.60
C GLU A 60 -4.26 10.20 -13.83
N TYR A 61 -4.59 10.05 -12.55
CA TYR A 61 -4.86 11.16 -11.64
C TYR A 61 -4.48 10.77 -10.21
N THR A 62 -3.88 11.71 -9.50
CA THR A 62 -3.41 11.53 -8.12
C THR A 62 -4.25 12.38 -7.18
N TYR A 63 -4.79 11.76 -6.14
CA TYR A 63 -5.50 12.44 -5.06
C TYR A 63 -4.48 12.87 -4.00
N PRO A 64 -4.36 14.18 -3.72
CA PRO A 64 -3.49 14.65 -2.66
C PRO A 64 -4.06 14.26 -1.29
N ARG A 65 -3.16 14.23 -0.29
CA ARG A 65 -3.47 13.88 1.11
C ARG A 65 -4.62 14.71 1.66
N ALA A 66 -5.56 14.05 2.34
CA ALA A 66 -6.60 14.70 3.12
C ALA A 66 -6.03 15.24 4.44
N ASN A 67 -5.34 16.39 4.40
CA ASN A 67 -4.90 17.07 5.62
C ASN A 67 -6.06 17.85 6.24
N GLY A 68 -6.84 17.19 7.10
CA GLY A 68 -7.55 17.75 8.26
C GLY A 68 -8.57 18.87 8.07
N GLU A 69 -8.30 19.95 7.33
CA GLU A 69 -9.04 21.20 7.58
C GLU A 69 -9.52 22.02 6.39
N ARG A 70 -9.14 21.81 5.11
CA ARG A 70 -9.73 22.65 4.02
C ARG A 70 -9.60 22.20 2.57
N GLY A 71 -9.03 21.04 2.27
CA GLY A 71 -8.59 20.74 0.91
C GLY A 71 -9.30 19.59 0.22
N ASN A 72 -10.58 19.70 -0.15
CA ASN A 72 -11.19 18.72 -1.08
C ASN A 72 -12.26 19.29 -2.05
N ALA A 73 -12.44 20.61 -2.11
CA ALA A 73 -13.40 21.20 -3.05
C ALA A 73 -12.95 21.11 -4.53
N ARG A 74 -11.64 21.01 -4.81
CA ARG A 74 -11.11 20.96 -6.18
C ARG A 74 -11.07 19.55 -6.77
N VAL A 75 -10.92 18.51 -5.94
CA VAL A 75 -10.84 17.13 -6.42
C VAL A 75 -12.23 16.53 -6.68
N ALA A 76 -13.28 17.10 -6.08
CA ALA A 76 -14.68 16.74 -6.33
C ALA A 76 -15.20 17.11 -7.75
N ARG A 77 -14.41 17.81 -8.57
CA ARG A 77 -14.82 18.26 -9.92
C ARG A 77 -14.07 17.54 -11.04
N SER A 78 -13.79 16.25 -10.90
CA SER A 78 -13.43 15.46 -12.08
C SER A 78 -14.60 15.54 -13.07
N PRO A 79 -14.38 16.05 -14.30
CA PRO A 79 -15.46 16.28 -15.29
C PRO A 79 -16.12 14.98 -15.78
N TYR A 80 -15.61 13.81 -15.38
CA TYR A 80 -16.14 12.50 -15.74
C TYR A 80 -16.96 11.86 -14.61
N GLY A 81 -17.51 12.68 -13.72
CA GLY A 81 -18.23 12.30 -12.51
C GLY A 81 -19.57 11.61 -12.77
N SER A 82 -19.53 10.31 -13.05
CA SER A 82 -20.57 9.44 -12.52
C SER A 82 -20.33 9.28 -11.03
N ASN A 83 -21.38 9.27 -10.21
CA ASN A 83 -21.30 9.01 -8.76
C ASN A 83 -20.81 7.57 -8.42
N LEU A 84 -20.24 6.88 -9.40
CA LEU A 84 -19.85 5.50 -9.32
C LEU A 84 -18.40 5.42 -8.84
N CYS A 85 -18.12 4.55 -7.87
CA CYS A 85 -16.78 4.30 -7.34
C CYS A 85 -16.10 5.53 -6.69
N ARG A 86 -16.78 6.22 -5.78
CA ARG A 86 -16.15 7.31 -5.01
C ARG A 86 -15.07 6.73 -4.09
N ILE A 87 -13.85 7.26 -4.18
CA ILE A 87 -12.77 6.91 -3.25
C ILE A 87 -13.05 7.63 -1.91
N PRO A 88 -13.02 6.91 -0.77
CA PRO A 88 -13.12 7.55 0.53
C PRO A 88 -11.95 8.50 0.77
N SER A 89 -12.10 9.44 1.69
CA SER A 89 -10.97 10.24 2.14
C SER A 89 -10.02 9.33 2.93
N LEU A 90 -8.80 9.12 2.44
CA LEU A 90 -7.77 8.35 3.12
C LEU A 90 -6.76 9.33 3.71
N ALA A 91 -6.55 9.28 5.02
CA ALA A 91 -5.48 10.04 5.65
C ALA A 91 -4.13 9.35 5.36
N ASN A 92 -3.04 10.08 5.61
CA ASN A 92 -1.68 9.50 5.64
C ASN A 92 -1.29 8.62 4.44
N SER A 93 -1.88 8.88 3.28
CA SER A 93 -1.61 8.13 2.05
C SER A 93 -1.82 9.01 0.84
N GLU A 94 -1.13 8.61 -0.24
CA GLU A 94 -1.29 9.14 -1.58
C GLU A 94 -2.01 8.09 -2.41
N VAL A 95 -3.00 8.51 -3.20
CA VAL A 95 -3.78 7.59 -4.03
C VAL A 95 -3.63 7.98 -5.49
N THR A 96 -3.00 7.11 -6.28
CA THR A 96 -2.89 7.27 -7.73
C THR A 96 -3.86 6.32 -8.41
N CYS A 97 -4.67 6.84 -9.33
CA CYS A 97 -5.69 6.07 -10.01
C CYS A 97 -5.55 6.13 -11.53
N TRP A 98 -5.89 5.01 -12.16
CA TRP A 98 -5.98 4.83 -13.59
C TRP A 98 -7.42 4.51 -13.96
N LYS A 99 -8.04 5.38 -14.78
CA LYS A 99 -9.41 5.17 -15.27
C LYS A 99 -9.38 4.54 -16.65
N TRP A 100 -10.09 3.42 -16.79
CA TRP A 100 -10.35 2.72 -18.04
C TRP A 100 -11.84 2.89 -18.40
N PRO A 101 -12.27 2.57 -19.64
CA PRO A 101 -13.67 2.74 -20.05
C PRO A 101 -14.69 2.03 -19.14
N ASN A 102 -14.36 0.83 -18.65
CA ASN A 102 -15.30 -0.03 -17.89
C ASN A 102 -14.90 -0.27 -16.44
N TRP A 103 -13.70 0.14 -16.02
CA TRP A 103 -13.23 -0.02 -14.66
C TRP A 103 -12.21 1.05 -14.29
N GLN A 104 -11.93 1.16 -13.00
CA GLN A 104 -10.93 2.04 -12.43
C GLN A 104 -10.05 1.22 -11.50
N THR A 105 -8.75 1.46 -11.54
CA THR A 105 -7.78 0.87 -10.61
C THR A 105 -7.10 2.00 -9.88
N CYS A 106 -6.93 1.87 -8.57
CA CYS A 106 -6.24 2.83 -7.74
C CYS A 106 -5.19 2.10 -6.89
N LYS A 107 -4.06 2.77 -6.71
CA LYS A 107 -2.96 2.36 -5.86
C LYS A 107 -2.82 3.39 -4.75
N GLN A 108 -3.00 2.93 -3.51
CA GLN A 108 -2.74 3.69 -2.30
C GLN A 108 -1.33 3.37 -1.84
N THR A 109 -0.53 4.41 -1.65
CA THR A 109 0.81 4.33 -1.06
C THR A 109 0.80 5.10 0.25
N CYS A 110 1.11 4.42 1.35
CA CYS A 110 1.19 5.04 2.66
C CYS A 110 2.41 5.97 2.74
N ILE A 111 2.25 7.09 3.44
CA ILE A 111 3.37 7.99 3.72
C ILE A 111 4.37 7.32 4.67
N TYR A 112 5.57 7.89 4.76
CA TYR A 112 6.60 7.42 5.68
C TYR A 112 6.07 7.27 7.13
N GLY A 113 6.40 6.14 7.76
CA GLY A 113 5.93 5.78 9.11
C GLY A 113 4.48 5.30 9.21
N HIS A 114 3.81 5.03 8.08
CA HIS A 114 2.43 4.52 8.06
C HIS A 114 2.31 3.32 7.11
N GLY A 115 1.39 2.41 7.42
CA GLY A 115 1.21 1.17 6.67
C GLY A 115 -0.17 0.56 6.86
N LEU A 116 -0.41 -0.54 6.15
CA LEU A 116 -1.67 -1.26 6.14
C LEU A 116 -1.44 -2.67 6.67
N ASP A 117 -2.28 -3.11 7.61
CA ASP A 117 -2.30 -4.53 8.02
C ASP A 117 -2.97 -5.39 6.94
N ASN A 118 -2.14 -6.26 6.34
CA ASN A 118 -2.53 -7.28 5.38
C ASN A 118 -2.21 -8.68 5.91
N GLY A 119 -3.05 -9.18 6.82
CA GLY A 119 -2.93 -10.53 7.35
C GLY A 119 -1.74 -10.70 8.31
N GLY A 120 -1.52 -9.71 9.19
CA GLY A 120 -0.41 -9.71 10.15
C GLY A 120 0.92 -9.21 9.58
N LYS A 121 0.90 -8.69 8.35
CA LYS A 121 2.04 -8.03 7.72
C LYS A 121 1.68 -6.59 7.41
N THR A 122 2.52 -5.67 7.87
CA THR A 122 2.44 -4.26 7.50
C THR A 122 2.95 -4.09 6.06
N VAL A 123 2.10 -3.60 5.17
CA VAL A 123 2.46 -3.26 3.78
C VAL A 123 2.38 -1.76 3.55
N LYS A 124 3.28 -1.22 2.72
CA LYS A 124 3.31 0.21 2.37
C LYS A 124 2.33 0.59 1.27
N GLU A 125 1.84 -0.39 0.51
CA GLU A 125 1.00 -0.15 -0.66
C GLU A 125 -0.17 -1.14 -0.72
N ALA A 126 -1.31 -0.66 -1.22
CA ALA A 126 -2.46 -1.49 -1.54
C ALA A 126 -3.09 -1.05 -2.86
N SER A 127 -3.61 -2.02 -3.61
CA SER A 127 -4.31 -1.78 -4.86
C SER A 127 -5.77 -2.15 -4.72
N PHE A 128 -6.66 -1.28 -5.21
CA PHE A 128 -8.09 -1.54 -5.26
C PHE A 128 -8.66 -1.21 -6.64
N ASN A 129 -9.67 -1.96 -7.05
CA ASN A 129 -10.32 -1.80 -8.34
C ASN A 129 -11.84 -1.66 -8.21
N CYS A 130 -12.45 -0.89 -9.08
CA CYS A 130 -13.90 -0.74 -9.16
C CYS A 130 -14.36 -0.90 -10.60
N ARG A 131 -15.35 -1.76 -10.83
CA ARG A 131 -16.00 -1.89 -12.14
C ARG A 131 -17.22 -0.97 -12.18
N ASN A 132 -17.40 -0.25 -13.28
CA ASN A 132 -18.49 0.72 -13.43
C ASN A 132 -19.87 0.06 -13.31
N THR A 133 -19.98 -1.21 -13.74
CA THR A 133 -21.21 -2.01 -13.65
C THR A 133 -21.56 -2.46 -12.24
N GLU A 134 -20.54 -2.64 -11.38
CA GLU A 134 -20.72 -3.17 -10.01
C GLU A 134 -20.82 -2.04 -8.99
N ASN A 135 -20.24 -0.87 -9.29
CA ASN A 135 -20.20 0.30 -8.43
C ASN A 135 -19.67 0.00 -7.00
N ARG A 136 -18.69 -0.91 -6.90
CA ARG A 136 -18.09 -1.32 -5.63
C ARG A 136 -16.59 -1.51 -5.78
N TRP A 137 -15.85 -0.98 -4.81
CA TRP A 137 -14.41 -1.22 -4.69
C TRP A 137 -14.14 -2.67 -4.28
N LYS A 138 -13.05 -3.22 -4.80
CA LYS A 138 -12.49 -4.51 -4.43
C LYS A 138 -11.02 -4.29 -4.02
N PRO A 139 -10.62 -4.66 -2.80
CA PRO A 139 -11.47 -5.15 -1.71
C PRO A 139 -12.52 -4.10 -1.28
N HIS A 140 -13.63 -4.57 -0.71
CA HIS A 140 -14.76 -3.70 -0.31
C HIS A 140 -14.39 -2.72 0.79
N VAL A 141 -13.42 -3.08 1.63
CA VAL A 141 -12.92 -2.26 2.73
C VAL A 141 -11.58 -1.69 2.31
N ILE A 142 -11.56 -0.40 2.00
CA ILE A 142 -10.33 0.38 1.85
C ILE A 142 -9.98 0.87 3.25
N LYS A 143 -8.86 0.40 3.78
CA LYS A 143 -8.38 0.79 5.10
C LYS A 143 -7.54 2.07 5.00
N ASP A 144 -7.58 2.87 6.05
CA ASP A 144 -6.66 3.99 6.16
C ASP A 144 -5.25 3.49 6.52
N CYS A 145 -4.21 4.24 6.15
CA CYS A 145 -2.86 3.88 6.57
C CYS A 145 -2.69 4.23 8.04
N GLU A 146 -2.55 3.20 8.86
CA GLU A 146 -2.32 3.36 10.29
C GLU A 146 -0.83 3.67 10.52
N PRO A 147 -0.49 4.51 11.50
CA PRO A 147 0.90 4.69 11.89
C PRO A 147 1.44 3.34 12.36
N TYR A 148 2.40 2.76 11.62
CA TYR A 148 3.20 1.69 12.21
C TYR A 148 4.26 2.38 13.05
N LEU A 149 4.50 1.89 14.27
CA LEU A 149 5.48 2.45 15.19
C LEU A 149 6.80 2.61 14.44
N ASN A 150 7.12 3.85 14.08
CA ASN A 150 8.43 4.19 13.61
C ASN A 150 9.33 3.90 14.82
N CYS A 151 10.26 2.95 14.72
CA CYS A 151 11.31 2.80 15.73
C CYS A 151 12.28 3.97 15.60
N LYS A 152 11.75 5.17 15.75
CA LYS A 152 12.52 6.35 16.10
C LYS A 152 13.00 6.13 17.51
N VAL A 153 14.03 5.31 17.59
CA VAL A 153 14.87 5.13 18.76
C VAL A 153 16.03 6.07 18.54
N HIS A 154 16.48 6.73 19.59
CA HIS A 154 17.75 7.46 19.56
C HIS A 154 18.62 7.02 20.72
N LEU A 155 19.92 7.20 20.56
CA LEU A 155 20.89 6.89 21.59
C LEU A 155 21.03 8.07 22.56
N LYS A 156 20.96 7.79 23.85
CA LYS A 156 21.28 8.73 24.93
C LYS A 156 22.77 8.78 25.26
N SER A 157 23.41 7.62 25.16
CA SER A 157 24.81 7.43 25.52
C SER A 157 25.60 6.90 24.32
N PRO A 158 26.94 6.88 24.40
CA PRO A 158 27.78 6.43 23.30
C PRO A 158 27.43 5.00 22.85
N GLY A 159 27.44 4.79 21.54
CA GLY A 159 27.07 3.52 20.94
C GLY A 159 26.79 3.63 19.45
N ASP A 160 26.31 2.54 18.87
CA ASP A 160 25.90 2.47 17.47
C ASP A 160 24.40 2.14 17.37
N LEU A 161 23.70 2.86 16.50
CA LEU A 161 22.31 2.62 16.20
C LEU A 161 22.14 2.50 14.70
N ASN A 162 21.59 1.37 14.26
CA ASN A 162 21.29 1.12 12.86
C ASN A 162 19.85 0.62 12.71
N CYS A 163 18.96 1.50 12.26
CA CYS A 163 17.56 1.17 12.00
C CYS A 163 17.36 0.84 10.52
N VAL A 164 16.65 -0.27 10.26
CA VAL A 164 16.38 -0.80 8.93
C VAL A 164 14.88 -0.99 8.78
N GLU A 165 14.33 -0.46 7.68
CA GLU A 165 12.97 -0.73 7.24
C GLU A 165 13.00 -1.71 6.06
N PRO A 166 12.94 -3.03 6.32
CA PRO A 166 12.94 -4.01 5.24
C PRO A 166 11.65 -3.90 4.42
N THR A 167 11.73 -4.24 3.13
CA THR A 167 10.55 -4.30 2.25
C THR A 167 9.56 -5.39 2.70
N ASP A 168 10.07 -6.49 3.25
CA ASP A 168 9.31 -7.70 3.57
C ASP A 168 9.31 -8.04 5.07
N GLY A 169 8.99 -7.07 5.94
CA GLY A 169 8.87 -7.34 7.37
C GLY A 169 8.71 -6.09 8.24
N PRO A 170 8.62 -6.25 9.57
CA PRO A 170 8.61 -5.12 10.48
C PRO A 170 9.97 -4.41 10.46
N ALA A 171 9.94 -3.10 10.65
CA ALA A 171 11.15 -2.33 10.91
C ALA A 171 11.86 -2.87 12.17
N TYR A 172 13.18 -2.72 12.20
CA TYR A 172 13.98 -3.08 13.36
C TYR A 172 15.17 -2.14 13.51
N CYS A 173 15.68 -2.01 14.73
CA CYS A 173 16.90 -1.29 15.05
C CYS A 173 17.90 -2.22 15.71
N ASP A 174 19.12 -2.25 15.18
CA ASP A 174 20.26 -2.86 15.83
C ASP A 174 20.94 -1.81 16.72
N ILE A 175 20.96 -2.05 18.03
CA ILE A 175 21.44 -1.13 19.07
C ILE A 175 22.67 -1.75 19.73
N ASN A 176 23.79 -1.04 19.75
CA ASN A 176 25.03 -1.45 20.41
C ASN A 176 25.42 -0.37 21.42
N CYS A 177 25.41 -0.68 22.71
CA CYS A 177 25.74 0.30 23.76
C CYS A 177 27.22 0.15 24.13
N ALA A 178 27.97 1.26 24.14
CA ALA A 178 29.30 1.28 24.73
C ALA A 178 29.24 1.40 26.26
N ASP A 179 30.34 1.09 26.94
CA ASP A 179 30.48 1.36 28.38
C ASP A 179 30.37 2.87 28.62
N TYR A 180 29.53 3.27 29.58
CA TYR A 180 29.31 4.69 29.91
C TYR A 180 28.89 4.88 31.37
N ASP A 181 29.57 5.78 32.08
CA ASP A 181 29.40 6.03 33.52
C ASP A 181 29.42 4.72 34.34
N ASP A 182 28.35 4.43 35.08
CA ASP A 182 28.16 3.22 35.89
C ASP A 182 27.44 2.10 35.12
N TYR A 183 27.24 2.26 33.80
CA TYR A 183 26.56 1.29 32.95
C TYR A 183 27.54 0.48 32.12
N VAL A 184 27.42 -0.84 32.22
CA VAL A 184 28.16 -1.78 31.38
C VAL A 184 27.53 -1.80 29.98
N GLY A 185 28.36 -1.64 28.96
CA GLY A 185 28.00 -1.74 27.58
C GLY A 185 27.35 -3.09 27.27
N HIS A 186 26.35 -3.05 26.42
CA HIS A 186 25.69 -4.26 25.92
C HIS A 186 26.12 -4.49 24.48
N GLY A 187 26.50 -5.73 24.18
CA GLY A 187 26.69 -6.15 22.79
C GLY A 187 25.41 -5.93 21.98
N LYS A 188 25.55 -6.00 20.65
CA LYS A 188 24.50 -5.72 19.68
C LYS A 188 23.15 -6.40 20.01
N VAL A 189 22.15 -5.60 20.36
CA VAL A 189 20.75 -6.00 20.59
C VAL A 189 19.91 -5.64 19.38
N ARG A 190 19.12 -6.58 18.87
CA ARG A 190 18.15 -6.31 17.79
C ARG A 190 16.76 -6.06 18.38
N TRP A 191 16.28 -4.83 18.20
CA TRP A 191 14.96 -4.39 18.60
C TRP A 191 14.00 -4.41 17.40
N LYS A 192 12.88 -5.14 17.49
CA LYS A 192 11.85 -5.15 16.43
C LYS A 192 10.72 -4.17 16.78
N CYS A 193 10.27 -3.41 15.80
CA CYS A 193 9.10 -2.54 15.91
C CYS A 193 7.85 -3.42 15.85
N GLU A 194 7.44 -4.01 16.97
CA GLU A 194 6.17 -4.75 17.01
C GLU A 194 4.99 -3.78 17.21
N GLU A 195 3.91 -4.03 16.48
CA GLU A 195 2.67 -3.26 16.57
C GLU A 195 2.03 -3.47 17.95
N LYS A 196 2.08 -2.40 18.75
CA LYS A 196 1.37 -2.17 20.02
C LYS A 196 2.07 -2.67 21.30
N PRO A 197 2.53 -1.77 22.18
CA PRO A 197 2.81 -2.07 23.57
C PRO A 197 1.51 -2.12 24.40
N HIS A 198 0.41 -2.67 23.85
CA HIS A 198 -0.83 -2.84 24.60
C HIS A 198 -0.84 -4.23 25.25
N GLY A 199 -0.06 -4.37 26.32
CA GLY A 199 -0.20 -5.48 27.28
C GLY A 199 0.89 -6.56 27.25
N ALA A 200 1.79 -6.56 26.28
CA ALA A 200 3.03 -7.32 26.40
C ALA A 200 3.99 -6.55 27.33
N LYS A 201 4.59 -7.24 28.32
CA LYS A 201 5.68 -6.69 29.14
C LYS A 201 6.60 -5.92 28.21
N GLN A 202 6.76 -4.62 28.42
CA GLN A 202 7.64 -3.78 27.63
C GLN A 202 8.96 -4.53 27.49
N ASN A 203 9.30 -5.00 26.30
CA ASN A 203 10.69 -5.34 26.04
C ASN A 203 11.41 -4.00 26.27
N HIS A 204 12.22 -3.90 27.32
CA HIS A 204 12.85 -2.64 27.64
C HIS A 204 13.95 -2.40 26.60
N LEU A 205 13.94 -1.22 25.97
CA LEU A 205 15.11 -0.75 25.23
C LEU A 205 16.32 -0.81 26.17
N PRO A 206 17.53 -1.10 25.64
CA PRO A 206 18.72 -1.03 26.46
C PRO A 206 18.88 0.38 27.03
N HIS A 207 19.51 0.51 28.20
CA HIS A 207 19.62 1.79 28.92
C HIS A 207 20.22 2.94 28.08
N CYS A 208 21.02 2.61 27.06
CA CYS A 208 21.62 3.57 26.14
C CYS A 208 20.66 4.15 25.10
N ALA A 209 19.42 3.65 25.02
CA ALA A 209 18.47 3.99 23.99
C ALA A 209 17.11 4.38 24.59
N GLU A 210 16.43 5.34 23.96
CA GLU A 210 15.04 5.66 24.28
C GLU A 210 14.21 5.83 23.01
N PHE A 211 12.90 5.78 23.16
CA PHE A 211 12.01 6.20 22.09
C PHE A 211 12.08 7.73 21.98
N GLU A 212 12.18 8.22 20.74
CA GLU A 212 11.81 9.59 20.42
C GLU A 212 10.32 9.68 20.78
N GLU A 213 10.01 10.21 21.97
CA GLU A 213 8.66 10.63 22.28
C GLU A 213 8.30 11.57 21.15
N ALA A 214 7.45 11.11 20.23
CA ALA A 214 6.95 11.96 19.17
C ALA A 214 6.45 13.21 19.90
N GLU A 215 7.12 14.34 19.68
CA GLU A 215 6.68 15.64 20.17
C GLU A 215 5.33 15.91 19.49
N LEU A 216 4.28 15.23 19.96
CA LEU A 216 2.89 15.61 19.95
C LEU A 216 2.73 16.77 20.95
N ARG A 217 3.68 17.71 20.91
CA ARG A 217 3.42 19.08 21.30
C ARG A 217 2.50 19.62 20.23
N LEU A 218 1.21 19.38 20.47
CA LEU A 218 0.17 20.36 20.30
C LEU A 218 0.76 21.74 20.56
N ASN A 219 1.29 22.40 19.53
CA ASN A 219 1.23 23.84 19.50
C ASN A 219 -0.24 24.12 19.18
N PRO A 220 -1.07 24.53 20.16
CA PRO A 220 -2.39 25.01 19.82
C PRO A 220 -2.21 26.15 18.81
N PRO A 221 -2.97 26.18 17.70
CA PRO A 221 -2.97 27.36 16.84
C PRO A 221 -3.40 28.57 17.68
N HIS A 222 -2.53 29.59 17.73
CA HIS A 222 -2.86 30.92 18.23
C HIS A 222 -3.70 31.69 17.19
#